data_AF-A0A8S3JTJ5-F1
#
_entry.id   AF-A0A8S3JTJ5-F1
#
_cell.length_a   1.000
_cell.length_b   1.000
_cell.length_c   1.000
_cell.angle_alpha   90.00
_cell.angle_beta   90.00
_cell.angle_gamma   90.00
#
_symmetry.space_group_name_H-M   'P 1'
#
loop_
_entity.id
_entity.type
_entity.pdbx_description
1 polymer ?
#
loop_
_entity_poly.entity_id
_entity_poly.type
_entity_poly.pdbx_seq_one_letter_code
_entity_poly.pdbx_strand_id
1 'polypeptide(L)'
;CIELDREMVTAFGVSTAILENVIFCHQEESNWPLSEGRQLKTKFDDIFAATKYMKALELIRKIRTEKLQTVKISRAEIGHLKTYRDMLVQKKRQYSDIDDRRQASKNNVDSIQIKLEPIDVSFTGRMREIIGGTLFAKKK
;
A
#
# COMPACT_ATOMS: atom_id res chain seq x y z
N CYS A 1 -29.15 36.42 -22.05
CA CYS A 1 -28.46 36.30 -23.35
C CYS A 1 -27.30 35.30 -23.39
N ILE A 2 -26.71 34.87 -22.26
CA ILE A 2 -25.54 33.96 -22.24
C ILE A 2 -25.75 32.66 -23.06
N GLU A 3 -26.98 32.17 -23.10
CA GLU A 3 -27.34 30.94 -23.82
C GLU A 3 -27.35 31.13 -25.35
N LEU A 4 -27.78 32.32 -25.83
CA LEU A 4 -27.71 32.68 -27.25
C LEU A 4 -26.26 32.85 -27.71
N ASP A 5 -25.41 33.48 -26.90
CA ASP A 5 -23.99 33.67 -27.25
C ASP A 5 -23.27 32.32 -27.36
N ARG A 6 -23.61 31.36 -26.48
CA ARG A 6 -23.10 29.99 -26.56
C ARG A 6 -23.59 29.23 -27.79
N GLU A 7 -24.87 29.35 -28.11
CA GLU A 7 -25.45 28.73 -29.30
C GLU A 7 -24.83 29.30 -30.58
N MET A 8 -24.60 30.61 -30.66
CA MET A 8 -23.91 31.24 -31.79
C MET A 8 -22.49 30.70 -31.97
N VAL A 9 -21.69 30.69 -30.91
CA VAL A 9 -20.31 30.16 -30.95
C VAL A 9 -20.30 28.70 -31.40
N THR A 10 -21.26 27.91 -30.94
CA THR A 10 -21.42 26.50 -31.31
C THR A 10 -21.85 26.34 -32.77
N ALA A 11 -22.80 27.14 -33.25
CA ALA A 11 -23.30 27.12 -34.62
C ALA A 11 -22.22 27.52 -35.65
N PHE A 12 -21.39 28.51 -35.33
CA PHE A 12 -20.25 28.91 -36.17
C PHE A 12 -19.05 27.95 -36.05
N GLY A 13 -18.97 27.13 -35.00
CA GLY A 13 -17.87 26.17 -34.79
C GLY A 13 -16.51 26.83 -34.53
N VAL A 14 -16.49 28.10 -34.11
CA VAL A 14 -15.26 28.86 -33.81
C VAL A 14 -15.22 29.25 -32.34
N SER A 15 -14.08 29.75 -31.85
CA SER A 15 -14.01 30.29 -30.49
C SER A 15 -14.69 31.66 -30.40
N THR A 16 -15.15 32.04 -29.21
CA THR A 16 -15.68 33.38 -28.93
C THR A 16 -14.71 34.48 -29.36
N ALA A 17 -13.41 34.30 -29.10
CA ALA A 17 -12.38 35.26 -29.50
C ALA A 17 -12.28 35.44 -31.02
N ILE A 18 -12.49 34.39 -31.82
CA ILE A 18 -12.54 34.50 -33.29
C ILE A 18 -13.83 35.21 -33.72
N LEU A 19 -14.95 34.89 -33.09
CA LEU A 19 -16.23 35.52 -33.37
C LEU A 19 -16.16 37.04 -33.14
N GLU A 20 -15.59 37.48 -32.02
CA GLU A 20 -15.52 38.88 -31.61
C GLU A 20 -14.39 39.67 -32.30
N ASN A 21 -13.19 39.08 -32.44
CA ASN A 21 -12.02 39.83 -32.94
C ASN A 21 -11.78 39.70 -34.45
N VAL A 22 -12.45 38.74 -35.12
CA VAL A 22 -12.24 38.47 -36.56
C VAL A 22 -13.53 38.57 -37.36
N ILE A 23 -14.59 37.85 -36.97
CA ILE A 23 -15.84 37.77 -37.76
C ILE A 23 -16.72 39.01 -37.54
N PHE A 24 -16.97 39.36 -36.28
CA PHE A 24 -17.77 40.51 -35.85
C PHE A 24 -16.90 41.59 -35.19
N CYS A 25 -15.70 41.79 -35.72
CA CYS A 25 -14.82 42.85 -35.25
C CYS A 25 -15.49 44.22 -35.40
N HIS A 26 -15.51 45.00 -34.32
CA HIS A 26 -16.05 46.37 -34.37
C HIS A 26 -15.26 47.22 -35.36
N GLN A 27 -15.96 48.07 -36.12
CA GLN A 27 -15.35 48.90 -37.17
C GLN A 27 -14.21 49.78 -36.61
N GLU A 28 -14.39 50.34 -35.42
CA GLU A 28 -13.38 51.14 -34.71
C GLU A 28 -12.13 50.33 -34.32
N GLU A 29 -12.28 49.02 -34.13
CA GLU A 29 -11.20 48.09 -33.77
C GLU A 29 -10.65 47.30 -34.97
N SER A 30 -11.16 47.50 -36.18
CA SER A 30 -10.79 46.71 -37.38
C SER A 30 -9.29 46.75 -37.71
N ASN A 31 -8.60 47.83 -37.31
CA ASN A 31 -7.16 48.00 -37.48
C ASN A 31 -6.32 47.38 -36.35
N TRP A 32 -6.92 46.59 -35.46
CA TRP A 32 -6.20 45.96 -34.35
C TRP A 32 -4.94 45.15 -34.74
N PRO A 33 -4.83 44.54 -35.95
CA PRO A 33 -3.59 43.88 -36.36
C PRO A 33 -2.40 44.84 -36.48
N LEU A 34 -2.66 46.15 -36.61
CA LEU A 34 -1.67 47.22 -36.68
C LEU A 34 -1.49 47.94 -35.33
N SER A 35 -2.20 47.51 -34.27
CA SER A 35 -2.06 48.08 -32.93
C SER A 35 -0.66 47.85 -32.34
N GLU A 36 -0.35 48.67 -31.35
CA GLU A 36 0.83 48.49 -30.50
C GLU A 36 0.92 47.08 -29.87
N GLY A 37 2.16 46.64 -29.63
CA GLY A 37 2.46 45.23 -29.34
C GLY A 37 1.70 44.62 -28.16
N ARG A 38 1.33 45.42 -27.14
CA ARG A 38 0.54 44.92 -26.01
C ARG A 38 -0.88 44.52 -26.44
N GLN A 39 -1.60 45.41 -27.13
CA GLN A 39 -2.97 45.15 -27.56
C GLN A 39 -3.03 44.02 -28.59
N LEU A 40 -2.09 44.03 -29.54
CA LEU A 40 -1.94 42.99 -30.54
C LEU A 40 -1.70 41.62 -29.88
N LYS A 41 -0.80 41.56 -28.89
CA LYS A 41 -0.51 40.33 -28.16
C LYS A 41 -1.73 39.81 -27.41
N THR A 42 -2.52 40.66 -26.76
CA THR A 42 -3.73 40.24 -26.04
C THR A 42 -4.72 39.56 -26.98
N LYS A 43 -5.03 40.16 -28.14
CA LYS A 43 -5.96 39.55 -29.11
C LYS A 43 -5.41 38.23 -29.67
N PHE A 44 -4.10 38.12 -29.90
CA PHE A 44 -3.48 36.85 -30.28
C PHE A 44 -3.57 35.79 -29.18
N ASP A 45 -3.28 36.14 -27.93
CA ASP A 45 -3.36 35.22 -26.79
C ASP A 45 -4.80 34.71 -26.61
N ASP A 46 -5.81 35.56 -26.84
CA ASP A 46 -7.23 35.20 -26.76
C ASP A 46 -7.67 34.29 -27.92
N ILE A 47 -7.29 34.63 -29.16
CA ILE A 47 -7.59 33.81 -30.35
C ILE A 47 -6.97 32.41 -30.21
N PHE A 48 -5.72 32.32 -29.75
CA PHE A 48 -5.02 31.05 -29.58
C PHE A 48 -5.26 30.40 -28.21
N ALA A 49 -6.06 31.01 -27.33
CA ALA A 49 -6.30 30.57 -25.96
C ALA A 49 -5.01 30.22 -25.19
N ALA A 50 -3.94 30.97 -25.40
CA ALA A 50 -2.58 30.63 -24.95
C ALA A 50 -2.51 30.42 -23.42
N THR A 51 -3.20 31.27 -22.65
CA THR A 51 -3.29 31.16 -21.19
C THR A 51 -3.98 29.87 -20.74
N LYS A 52 -5.02 29.42 -21.46
CA LYS A 52 -5.74 28.18 -21.13
C LYS A 52 -4.82 26.97 -21.31
N TYR A 53 -4.07 26.92 -22.42
CA TYR A 53 -3.12 25.85 -22.67
C TYR A 53 -1.93 25.85 -21.70
N MET A 54 -1.39 27.02 -21.34
CA MET A 54 -0.34 27.11 -20.31
C MET A 54 -0.82 26.55 -18.97
N LYS A 55 -2.00 26.98 -18.49
CA LYS A 55 -2.58 26.46 -17.24
C LYS A 55 -2.82 24.94 -17.29
N ALA A 56 -3.32 24.43 -18.41
CA ALA A 56 -3.52 22.99 -18.59
C ALA A 56 -2.18 22.23 -18.53
N LEU A 57 -1.14 22.76 -19.18
CA LEU A 57 0.20 22.17 -19.15
C LEU A 57 0.81 22.16 -17.74
N GLU A 58 0.66 23.24 -16.99
CA GLU A 58 1.09 23.32 -15.59
C GLU A 58 0.38 22.28 -14.71
N LEU A 59 -0.94 22.13 -14.86
CA LEU A 59 -1.71 21.11 -14.16
C LEU A 59 -1.23 19.70 -14.51
N ILE A 60 -0.99 19.40 -15.79
CA ILE A 60 -0.47 18.10 -16.24
C ILE A 60 0.90 17.83 -15.60
N ARG A 61 1.80 18.83 -15.58
CA ARG A 61 3.13 18.72 -14.94
C ARG A 61 3.02 18.46 -13.43
N LYS A 62 2.09 19.15 -12.76
CA LYS A 62 1.83 18.96 -11.34
C LYS A 62 1.35 17.54 -11.05
N ILE A 63 0.31 17.09 -11.74
CA ILE A 63 -0.25 15.73 -11.60
C ILE A 63 0.83 14.67 -11.87
N ARG A 64 1.63 14.85 -12.94
CA ARG A 64 2.73 13.92 -13.25
C ARG A 64 3.70 13.79 -12.08
N THR A 65 4.11 14.92 -11.50
CA THR A 65 5.05 14.94 -10.37
C THR A 65 4.46 14.24 -9.14
N GLU A 66 3.21 14.55 -8.79
CA GLU A 66 2.50 13.92 -7.68
C GLU A 66 2.39 12.40 -7.87
N LYS A 67 1.98 11.95 -9.07
CA LYS A 67 1.85 10.52 -9.36
C LYS A 67 3.19 9.80 -9.33
N LEU A 68 4.28 10.42 -9.82
CA LEU A 68 5.62 9.84 -9.73
C LEU A 68 6.07 9.69 -8.27
N GLN A 69 5.76 10.65 -7.40
CA GLN A 69 6.03 10.55 -5.97
C GLN A 69 5.22 9.40 -5.33
N THR A 70 3.92 9.30 -5.62
CA THR A 70 3.09 8.18 -5.14
C THR A 70 3.67 6.83 -5.56
N VAL A 71 4.03 6.67 -6.85
CA VAL A 71 4.63 5.43 -7.36
C VAL A 71 5.93 5.09 -6.62
N LYS A 72 6.76 6.09 -6.32
CA LYS A 72 8.00 5.89 -5.57
C LYS A 72 7.74 5.39 -4.15
N ILE A 73 6.77 5.98 -3.45
CA ILE A 73 6.37 5.56 -2.10
C ILE A 73 5.81 4.14 -2.11
N SER A 74 4.86 3.84 -3.01
CA SER A 74 4.27 2.51 -3.12
C SER A 74 5.31 1.43 -3.45
N ARG A 75 6.32 1.74 -4.28
CA ARG A 75 7.42 0.80 -4.55
C ARG A 75 8.26 0.51 -3.31
N ALA A 76 8.55 1.53 -2.50
CA ALA A 76 9.26 1.34 -1.23
C ALA A 76 8.46 0.47 -0.27
N GLU A 77 7.15 0.73 -0.14
CA GLU A 77 6.24 -0.05 0.69
C GLU A 77 6.15 -1.52 0.26
N ILE A 78 6.04 -1.79 -1.05
CA ILE A 78 6.11 -3.15 -1.58
C ILE A 78 7.43 -3.84 -1.19
N GLY A 79 8.55 -3.12 -1.21
CA GLY A 79 9.84 -3.63 -0.77
C GLY A 79 9.82 -4.06 0.71
N HIS A 80 9.32 -3.19 1.59
CA HIS A 80 9.19 -3.48 3.02
C HIS A 80 8.28 -4.68 3.28
N LEU A 81 7.11 -4.73 2.62
CA LEU A 81 6.15 -5.83 2.77
C LEU A 81 6.72 -7.16 2.30
N LYS A 82 7.52 -7.17 1.22
CA LYS A 82 8.22 -8.38 0.75
C LYS A 82 9.19 -8.90 1.80
N THR A 83 10.07 -8.04 2.32
CA THR A 83 11.02 -8.40 3.38
C THR A 83 10.29 -8.92 4.62
N TYR A 84 9.22 -8.23 5.04
CA TYR A 84 8.42 -8.65 6.18
C TYR A 84 7.79 -10.04 5.96
N ARG A 85 7.23 -10.29 4.77
CA ARG A 85 6.70 -11.62 4.41
C ARG A 85 7.79 -12.69 4.46
N ASP A 86 8.97 -12.42 3.92
CA ASP A 86 10.10 -13.38 3.96
C ASP A 86 10.52 -13.70 5.40
N MET A 87 10.58 -12.70 6.28
CA MET A 87 10.85 -12.90 7.71
C MET A 87 9.77 -13.76 8.40
N LEU A 88 8.50 -13.53 8.09
CA LEU A 88 7.40 -14.34 8.64
C LEU A 88 7.48 -15.80 8.17
N VAL A 89 7.79 -16.03 6.89
CA VAL A 89 7.99 -17.38 6.34
C VAL A 89 9.16 -18.08 7.06
N GLN A 90 10.27 -17.39 7.27
CA GLN A 90 11.42 -17.93 8.00
C GLN A 90 11.06 -18.26 9.45
N LYS A 91 10.38 -17.35 10.17
CA LYS A 91 9.92 -17.62 11.53
C LYS A 91 8.96 -18.80 11.61
N LYS A 92 8.05 -18.94 10.64
CA LYS A 92 7.12 -20.08 10.58
C LYS A 92 7.86 -21.42 10.42
N ARG A 93 8.90 -21.46 9.57
CA ARG A 93 9.75 -22.66 9.43
C ARG A 93 10.47 -22.98 10.75
N GLN A 94 11.11 -21.98 11.36
CA GLN A 94 11.79 -22.15 12.64
C GLN A 94 10.84 -22.65 13.74
N TYR A 95 9.61 -22.13 13.77
CA TYR A 95 8.59 -22.60 14.71
C TYR A 95 8.25 -24.07 14.48
N SER A 96 8.03 -24.48 13.23
CA SER A 96 7.77 -25.89 12.87
C SER A 96 8.90 -26.81 13.33
N ASP A 97 10.15 -26.45 13.02
CA ASP A 97 11.32 -27.26 13.41
C ASP A 97 11.45 -27.39 14.94
N ILE A 98 11.15 -26.31 15.67
CA ILE A 98 11.17 -26.32 17.14
C ILE A 98 10.03 -27.16 17.69
N ASP A 99 8.84 -27.10 17.10
CA ASP A 99 7.68 -27.87 17.52
C ASP A 99 7.90 -29.38 17.31
N ASP A 100 8.48 -29.76 16.16
CA ASP A 100 8.86 -31.15 15.87
C ASP A 100 9.87 -31.68 16.91
N ARG A 101 10.91 -30.88 17.23
CA ARG A 101 11.90 -31.24 18.26
C ARG A 101 11.28 -31.34 19.64
N ARG A 102 10.36 -30.43 19.97
CA ARG A 102 9.62 -30.43 21.24
C ARG A 102 8.77 -31.69 21.35
N GLN A 103 8.06 -32.06 20.29
CA GLN A 103 7.23 -33.26 20.27
C GLN A 103 8.07 -34.53 20.39
N ALA A 104 9.21 -34.61 19.70
CA ALA A 104 10.13 -35.74 19.84
C ALA A 104 10.68 -35.86 21.28
N SER A 105 11.07 -34.74 21.89
CA SER A 105 11.53 -34.71 23.29
C SER A 105 10.42 -35.14 24.25
N LYS A 106 9.18 -34.68 24.03
CA LYS A 106 8.02 -35.08 24.83
C LYS A 106 7.77 -36.59 24.73
N ASN A 107 7.77 -37.15 23.52
CA ASN A 107 7.62 -38.59 23.32
C ASN A 107 8.74 -39.38 24.04
N ASN A 108 9.97 -38.87 24.04
CA ASN A 108 11.08 -39.48 24.78
C ASN A 108 10.83 -39.46 26.29
N VAL A 109 10.40 -38.32 26.85
CA VAL A 109 10.04 -38.21 28.27
C VAL A 109 8.93 -39.19 28.63
N ASP A 110 7.87 -39.27 27.83
CA ASP A 110 6.74 -40.19 28.04
C ASP A 110 7.23 -41.66 28.02
N SER A 111 8.13 -42.01 27.09
CA SER A 111 8.71 -43.35 27.02
C SER A 111 9.58 -43.70 28.23
N ILE A 112 10.31 -42.72 28.79
CA ILE A 112 11.12 -42.90 29.99
C ILE A 112 10.21 -43.04 31.21
N GLN A 113 9.14 -42.25 31.30
CA GLN A 113 8.14 -42.33 32.36
C GLN A 113 7.48 -43.71 32.41
N ILE A 114 7.09 -44.26 31.26
CA ILE A 114 6.51 -45.62 31.16
C ILE A 114 7.50 -46.69 31.66
N LYS A 115 8.81 -46.52 31.40
CA LYS A 115 9.84 -47.45 31.87
C LYS A 115 10.13 -47.31 33.37
N LEU A 116 9.96 -46.11 33.94
CA LEU A 116 10.12 -45.84 35.37
C LEU A 116 8.98 -46.43 36.19
N GLU A 117 7.75 -46.42 35.68
CA GLU A 117 6.54 -46.90 36.37
C GLU A 117 6.67 -48.31 36.99
N PRO A 118 7.11 -49.36 36.26
CA PRO A 118 7.28 -50.69 36.84
C PRO A 118 8.45 -50.75 37.84
N ILE A 119 9.49 -49.94 37.63
CA ILE A 119 10.64 -49.88 38.54
C ILE A 119 10.19 -49.27 39.88
N ASP A 120 9.44 -48.17 39.86
CA ASP A 120 8.89 -47.53 41.05
C ASP A 120 7.92 -48.45 41.80
N VAL A 121 7.05 -49.16 41.09
CA VAL A 121 6.15 -50.17 41.69
C VAL A 121 6.94 -51.32 42.32
N SER A 122 7.98 -51.82 41.65
CA SER A 122 8.82 -52.90 42.18
C SER A 122 9.62 -52.46 43.41
N PHE A 123 10.13 -51.22 43.42
CA PHE A 123 10.89 -50.65 44.52
C PHE A 123 9.99 -50.38 45.73
N THR A 124 8.82 -49.78 45.53
CA THR A 124 7.84 -49.57 46.61
C THR A 124 7.29 -50.87 47.18
N GLY A 125 7.06 -51.89 46.33
CA GLY A 125 6.70 -53.24 46.77
C GLY A 125 7.76 -53.86 47.68
N ARG A 126 9.02 -53.85 47.25
CA ARG A 126 10.15 -54.41 48.03
C ARG A 126 10.39 -53.63 49.33
N MET A 127 10.25 -52.30 49.31
CA MET A 127 10.30 -51.47 50.52
C MET A 127 9.19 -51.85 51.53
N ARG A 128 7.97 -52.13 51.05
CA ARG A 128 6.86 -52.56 51.90
C ARG A 128 7.13 -53.91 52.55
N GLU A 129 7.74 -54.86 51.83
CA GLU A 129 8.14 -56.16 52.38
C GLU A 129 9.18 -56.01 53.50
N ILE A 130 10.20 -55.17 53.30
CA ILE A 130 11.27 -54.93 54.29
C ILE A 130 10.70 -54.29 55.57
N ILE A 131 9.83 -53.29 55.43
CA ILE A 131 9.20 -52.60 56.58
C ILE A 131 8.17 -53.51 57.27
N GLY A 132 7.39 -54.28 56.52
CA GLY A 132 6.44 -55.25 57.06
C GLY A 132 7.12 -56.40 57.81
N GLY A 133 8.24 -56.91 57.29
CA GLY A 133 9.06 -57.94 57.94
C GLY A 133 9.71 -57.48 59.24
N THR A 134 10.13 -56.21 59.32
CA THR A 134 10.69 -55.63 60.55
C THR A 134 9.63 -55.37 61.63
N LEU A 135 8.38 -55.06 61.25
CA LEU A 135 7.25 -54.96 62.17
C LEU A 135 6.82 -56.31 62.77
N PHE A 136 6.91 -57.41 62.00
CA PHE A 136 6.63 -58.77 62.50
C PHE A 136 7.76 -59.31 63.40
N ALA A 137 9.02 -58.98 63.10
CA ALA A 137 10.16 -59.41 63.92
C ALA A 137 10.20 -58.77 65.32
N LYS A 138 9.57 -57.61 65.52
CA LYS A 138 9.50 -56.91 66.82
C LYS A 138 8.31 -57.32 67.71
N LYS A 139 7.43 -58.22 67.25
CA LYS A 139 6.19 -58.62 67.95
C LYS A 139 6.22 -60.06 68.50
N LYS A 140 7.40 -60.70 68.50
CA LYS A 140 7.67 -61.99 69.15
C LYS A 140 8.58 -61.79 70.35
#